data_AF-A0A5E3X2Y9-F1
#
_entry.id   AF-A0A5E3X2Y9-F1
#
_cell.length_a   1.000
_cell.length_b   1.000
_cell.length_c   1.000
_cell.angle_alpha   90.00
_cell.angle_beta   90.00
_cell.angle_gamma   90.00
#
_symmetry.space_group_name_H-M   'P 1'
#
loop_
_entity.id
_entity.type
_entity.pdbx_description
1 polymer ?
#
loop_
_entity_poly.entity_id
_entity_poly.type
_entity_poly.pdbx_seq_one_letter_code
_entity_poly.pdbx_strand_id
1 'polypeptide(L)'
;MSTKSRLPTSDTRQFRYLPKDQWPAPIVHFPNLGDFIVLTVDPLASVAHLDEAARVAARALPRRRFVALVMGIHGIPLRTKPFTHCSIALVRQGLPTLYSPPWASPDMCYPILPNTTHPTRTETVQPIHPLPLDNCYIDTTASFLDSIRCRVTTLPRDYTPVLPVPMSQLTHLRALFSDEVADLEDLEERLEMGDVDVIASIPLPTTPLSAFQVPLPPSPSPAPQEDLGPSDLGMTCDPCSSEAETSEFAVKHAVGDEVSMIGSEDSNSSIVEGSEGPGSEAADDQLFEMLRFENMLNDMGDLHDPVVHVSYDLDMVSEVEDPMLFIKVRDQLRRIIDEAEIRLGIRAESAPSARSPSPKPSPVPSTKLDRSANDVQATDTVRNKSNERVPRRVPLAKALARCWRASLSLWRHLRGLATFPCHSTSATSDAM
;
A
#
# COMPACT_ATOMS: atom_id res chain seq x y z
N MET A 1 -6.45 -5.39 -68.66
CA MET A 1 -6.28 -6.46 -67.65
C MET A 1 -6.42 -5.83 -66.28
N SER A 2 -7.22 -6.38 -65.37
CA SER A 2 -7.43 -5.80 -64.03
C SER A 2 -6.96 -6.78 -62.97
N THR A 3 -5.86 -6.45 -62.29
CA THR A 3 -5.28 -7.26 -61.22
C THR A 3 -6.10 -7.09 -59.96
N LYS A 4 -6.99 -8.05 -59.67
CA LYS A 4 -7.60 -8.17 -58.34
C LYS A 4 -6.49 -8.42 -57.32
N SER A 5 -6.14 -7.40 -56.53
CA SER A 5 -5.40 -7.59 -55.29
C SER A 5 -6.22 -8.52 -54.40
N ARG A 6 -5.63 -9.65 -53.98
CA ARG A 6 -6.17 -10.37 -52.82
C ARG A 6 -6.01 -9.43 -51.64
N LEU A 7 -7.11 -9.16 -50.94
CA LEU A 7 -7.02 -8.67 -49.56
C LEU A 7 -6.13 -9.66 -48.78
N PRO A 8 -5.22 -9.18 -47.92
CA PRO A 8 -4.46 -10.09 -47.07
C PRO A 8 -5.45 -10.92 -46.26
N THR A 9 -5.33 -12.24 -46.33
CA THR A 9 -6.10 -13.15 -45.48
C THR A 9 -5.86 -12.75 -44.04
N SER A 10 -6.94 -12.52 -43.29
CA SER A 10 -6.87 -12.05 -41.91
C SER A 10 -5.99 -12.97 -41.09
N ASP A 11 -4.78 -12.51 -40.77
CA ASP A 11 -3.82 -13.26 -40.00
C ASP A 11 -4.44 -13.57 -38.64
N THR A 12 -4.64 -14.85 -38.34
CA THR A 12 -5.46 -15.30 -37.21
C THR A 12 -4.68 -15.06 -35.93
N ARG A 13 -4.80 -13.84 -35.38
CA ARG A 13 -4.09 -13.39 -34.18
C ARG A 13 -4.23 -14.42 -33.06
N GLN A 14 -3.16 -15.18 -32.86
CA GLN A 14 -3.11 -16.23 -31.87
C GLN A 14 -2.75 -15.64 -30.52
N PHE A 15 -3.53 -15.95 -29.48
CA PHE A 15 -3.13 -15.60 -28.12
C PHE A 15 -1.88 -16.39 -27.72
N ARG A 16 -0.94 -15.71 -27.05
CA ARG A 16 0.38 -16.26 -26.70
C ARG A 16 0.32 -17.23 -25.52
N TYR A 17 -0.53 -16.93 -24.53
CA TYR A 17 -0.59 -17.64 -23.24
C TYR A 17 -1.99 -18.20 -22.91
N LEU A 18 -2.97 -18.09 -23.80
CA LEU A 18 -4.33 -18.60 -23.59
C LEU A 18 -4.64 -19.77 -24.54
N PRO A 19 -5.29 -20.84 -24.04
CA PRO A 19 -5.67 -21.99 -24.87
C PRO A 19 -6.86 -21.63 -25.77
N LYS A 20 -6.97 -22.31 -26.93
CA LYS A 20 -7.83 -21.90 -28.06
C LYS A 20 -9.33 -21.86 -27.77
N ASP A 21 -9.76 -22.62 -26.78
CA ASP A 21 -11.12 -22.70 -26.25
C ASP A 21 -11.51 -21.50 -25.36
N GLN A 22 -10.53 -20.74 -24.85
CA GLN A 22 -10.73 -19.65 -23.88
C GLN A 22 -10.34 -18.28 -24.45
N TRP A 23 -10.26 -18.12 -25.77
CA TRP A 23 -9.83 -16.87 -26.41
C TRP A 23 -10.87 -15.75 -26.25
N PRO A 24 -10.53 -14.65 -25.54
CA PRO A 24 -11.39 -13.47 -25.42
C PRO A 24 -11.33 -12.63 -26.70
N ALA A 25 -11.99 -11.47 -26.70
CA ALA A 25 -11.82 -10.50 -27.79
C ALA A 25 -10.34 -10.05 -27.88
N PRO A 26 -9.71 -10.08 -29.08
CA PRO A 26 -8.30 -9.70 -29.24
C PRO A 26 -8.04 -8.19 -29.10
N ILE A 27 -9.09 -7.39 -28.89
CA ILE A 27 -9.00 -5.96 -28.59
C ILE A 27 -9.84 -5.64 -27.35
N VAL A 28 -9.17 -5.22 -26.28
CA VAL A 28 -9.80 -4.75 -25.03
C VAL A 28 -9.56 -3.24 -24.83
N HIS A 29 -10.37 -2.61 -23.99
CA HIS A 29 -10.29 -1.16 -23.72
C HIS A 29 -9.72 -0.87 -22.30
N PHE A 30 -9.93 -1.80 -21.38
CA PHE A 30 -9.46 -1.77 -19.99
C PHE A 30 -8.87 -3.14 -19.63
N PRO A 31 -8.02 -3.24 -18.58
CA PRO A 31 -7.51 -4.51 -18.09
C PRO A 31 -8.58 -5.33 -17.37
N ASN A 32 -8.38 -6.65 -17.33
CA ASN A 32 -9.11 -7.57 -16.48
C ASN A 32 -8.36 -7.81 -15.17
N LEU A 33 -9.06 -8.35 -14.18
CA LEU A 33 -8.48 -8.74 -12.90
C LEU A 33 -7.52 -9.92 -13.09
N GLY A 34 -6.29 -9.77 -12.61
CA GLY A 34 -5.24 -10.78 -12.73
C GLY A 34 -4.37 -10.67 -13.99
N ASP A 35 -4.60 -9.70 -14.87
CA ASP A 35 -3.71 -9.45 -16.01
C ASP A 35 -2.33 -8.95 -15.52
N PHE A 36 -1.24 -9.54 -16.03
CA PHE A 36 0.06 -8.86 -16.04
C PHE A 36 0.10 -7.82 -17.16
N ILE A 37 0.63 -6.65 -16.83
CA ILE A 37 0.65 -5.47 -17.69
C ILE A 37 2.01 -4.76 -17.64
N VAL A 38 2.44 -4.22 -18.77
CA VAL A 38 3.46 -3.17 -18.84
C VAL A 38 2.73 -1.83 -18.79
N LEU A 39 2.95 -1.04 -17.74
CA LEU A 39 2.38 0.29 -17.60
C LEU A 39 3.43 1.38 -17.82
N THR A 40 2.96 2.54 -18.27
CA THR A 40 3.74 3.78 -18.42
C THR A 40 2.89 4.92 -17.91
N VAL A 41 3.38 5.67 -16.93
CA VAL A 41 2.73 6.90 -16.45
C VAL A 41 2.72 7.93 -17.57
N ASP A 42 1.59 8.59 -17.81
CA ASP A 42 1.58 9.86 -18.53
C ASP A 42 1.34 11.03 -17.57
N PRO A 43 2.41 11.77 -17.21
CA PRO A 43 2.29 12.98 -16.40
C PRO A 43 1.35 14.01 -17.02
N LEU A 44 1.33 14.14 -18.36
CA LEU A 44 0.56 15.19 -19.05
C LEU A 44 -0.94 14.95 -18.99
N ALA A 45 -1.42 13.73 -19.30
CA ALA A 45 -2.81 13.36 -19.12
C ALA A 45 -3.25 13.45 -17.65
N SER A 46 -2.37 13.13 -16.70
CA SER A 46 -2.65 13.20 -15.26
C SER A 46 -3.03 14.62 -14.81
N VAL A 47 -2.26 15.62 -15.23
CA VAL A 47 -2.50 17.05 -14.91
C VAL A 47 -3.25 17.81 -16.02
N ALA A 48 -3.91 17.12 -16.95
CA ALA A 48 -4.57 17.75 -18.10
C ALA A 48 -5.73 18.70 -17.72
N HIS A 49 -6.26 18.56 -16.51
CA HIS A 49 -7.30 19.41 -15.92
C HIS A 49 -6.74 20.67 -15.21
N LEU A 50 -5.41 20.83 -15.18
CA LEU A 50 -4.70 21.92 -14.50
C LEU A 50 -4.02 22.88 -15.51
N ASP A 51 -3.44 23.96 -14.98
CA ASP A 51 -2.87 25.03 -15.78
C ASP A 51 -1.56 24.68 -16.51
N GLU A 52 -1.05 25.64 -17.30
CA GLU A 52 0.17 25.43 -18.11
C GLU A 52 1.41 25.20 -17.25
N ALA A 53 1.53 25.81 -16.06
CA ALA A 53 2.70 25.60 -15.21
C ALA A 53 2.71 24.18 -14.63
N ALA A 54 1.55 23.65 -14.23
CA ALA A 54 1.40 22.24 -13.87
C ALA A 54 1.76 21.31 -15.05
N ARG A 55 1.24 21.60 -16.25
CA ARG A 55 1.53 20.83 -17.48
C ARG A 55 2.98 20.96 -17.95
N VAL A 56 3.69 22.04 -17.64
CA VAL A 56 5.14 22.22 -17.89
C VAL A 56 5.97 21.44 -16.86
N ALA A 57 5.62 21.50 -15.56
CA ALA A 57 6.31 20.75 -14.52
C ALA A 57 6.16 19.23 -14.73
N ALA A 58 4.94 18.76 -15.01
CA ALA A 58 4.67 17.36 -15.32
C ALA A 58 5.45 16.85 -16.56
N ARG A 59 5.67 17.73 -17.56
CA ARG A 59 6.46 17.41 -18.78
C ARG A 59 7.92 17.06 -18.47
N ALA A 60 8.45 17.49 -17.31
CA ALA A 60 9.82 17.18 -16.88
C ALA A 60 9.94 15.85 -16.13
N LEU A 61 8.84 15.18 -15.78
CA LEU A 61 8.88 13.88 -15.10
C LEU A 61 9.29 12.74 -16.06
N PRO A 62 10.11 11.77 -15.61
CA PRO A 62 10.61 10.70 -16.47
C PRO A 62 9.50 9.69 -16.82
N ARG A 63 9.30 9.44 -18.12
CA ARG A 63 8.44 8.36 -18.63
C ARG A 63 9.20 7.03 -18.58
N ARG A 64 8.97 6.27 -17.51
CA ARG A 64 9.52 4.92 -17.24
C ARG A 64 8.48 3.83 -17.52
N ARG A 65 8.93 2.59 -17.73
CA ARG A 65 8.05 1.42 -17.87
C ARG A 65 8.13 0.55 -16.63
N PHE A 66 6.99 0.09 -16.15
CA PHE A 66 6.89 -0.78 -14.98
C PHE A 66 6.05 -2.01 -15.33
N VAL A 67 6.38 -3.16 -14.76
CA VAL A 67 5.55 -4.36 -14.85
C VAL A 67 4.66 -4.43 -13.61
N ALA A 68 3.39 -4.78 -13.77
CA ALA A 68 2.43 -4.84 -12.67
C ALA A 68 1.39 -5.95 -12.88
N LEU A 69 0.75 -6.37 -11.80
CA LEU A 69 -0.41 -7.25 -11.77
C LEU A 69 -1.67 -6.44 -11.43
N VAL A 70 -2.76 -6.62 -12.17
CA VAL A 70 -4.03 -5.92 -11.92
C VAL A 70 -4.77 -6.56 -10.75
N MET A 71 -4.68 -5.92 -9.58
CA MET A 71 -5.25 -6.41 -8.32
C MET A 71 -6.72 -6.04 -8.13
N GLY A 72 -7.18 -4.94 -8.74
CA GLY A 72 -8.53 -4.43 -8.56
C GLY A 72 -8.99 -3.51 -9.69
N ILE A 73 -10.31 -3.42 -9.85
CA ILE A 73 -11.00 -2.50 -10.75
C ILE A 73 -12.10 -1.85 -9.92
N HIS A 74 -12.27 -0.54 -10.08
CA HIS A 74 -13.21 0.28 -9.33
C HIS A 74 -14.22 0.94 -10.28
N GLY A 75 -15.47 1.04 -9.80
CA GLY A 75 -16.62 1.40 -10.61
C GLY A 75 -16.94 0.38 -11.72
N ILE A 76 -17.81 0.78 -12.64
CA ILE A 76 -18.15 0.01 -13.84
C ILE A 76 -17.24 0.49 -14.99
N PRO A 77 -16.46 -0.40 -15.63
CA PRO A 77 -15.66 -0.07 -16.82
C PRO A 77 -16.56 0.16 -18.04
N LEU A 78 -16.51 1.36 -18.61
CA LEU A 78 -17.30 1.73 -19.79
C LEU A 78 -16.38 2.33 -20.86
N ARG A 79 -16.62 1.98 -22.13
CA ARG A 79 -15.86 2.54 -23.28
C ARG A 79 -16.09 4.03 -23.51
N THR A 80 -17.12 4.60 -22.88
CA THR A 80 -17.45 6.04 -22.89
C THR A 80 -16.69 6.84 -21.83
N LYS A 81 -16.19 6.21 -20.76
CA LYS A 81 -15.27 6.84 -19.81
C LYS A 81 -13.89 6.99 -20.47
N PRO A 82 -13.15 8.09 -20.29
CA PRO A 82 -11.76 8.22 -20.76
C PRO A 82 -10.75 7.38 -19.96
N PHE A 83 -11.09 6.99 -18.73
CA PHE A 83 -10.25 6.21 -17.82
C PHE A 83 -11.09 5.12 -17.12
N THR A 84 -10.45 4.02 -16.74
CA THR A 84 -10.94 3.05 -15.77
C THR A 84 -10.04 3.11 -14.55
N HIS A 85 -10.64 3.14 -13.36
CA HIS A 85 -9.93 3.19 -12.10
C HIS A 85 -9.50 1.76 -11.71
N CYS A 86 -8.20 1.54 -11.56
CA CYS A 86 -7.64 0.22 -11.25
C CYS A 86 -6.67 0.30 -10.08
N SER A 87 -6.62 -0.75 -9.26
CA SER A 87 -5.51 -0.98 -8.34
C SER A 87 -4.57 -2.06 -8.87
N ILE A 88 -3.28 -1.89 -8.58
CA ILE A 88 -2.20 -2.73 -9.09
C ILE A 88 -1.25 -3.12 -7.96
N ALA A 89 -0.59 -4.28 -8.11
CA ALA A 89 0.62 -4.63 -7.38
C ALA A 89 1.80 -4.53 -8.34
N LEU A 90 2.87 -3.84 -7.95
CA LEU A 90 4.04 -3.66 -8.80
C LEU A 90 4.96 -4.90 -8.73
N VAL A 91 5.47 -5.31 -9.88
CA VAL A 91 6.49 -6.35 -9.99
C VAL A 91 7.86 -5.70 -9.84
N ARG A 92 8.77 -6.40 -9.17
CA ARG A 92 10.19 -6.09 -9.05
C ARG A 92 11.05 -7.25 -9.54
N GLN A 93 12.29 -6.96 -9.92
CA GLN A 93 13.31 -7.96 -10.20
C GLN A 93 14.34 -7.98 -9.06
N GLY A 94 14.62 -9.17 -8.52
CA GLY A 94 15.37 -9.35 -7.27
C GLY A 94 14.57 -8.96 -6.01
N LEU A 95 15.07 -9.37 -4.85
CA LEU A 95 14.49 -9.07 -3.53
C LEU A 95 14.50 -7.55 -3.21
N PRO A 96 13.66 -7.07 -2.28
CA PRO A 96 13.73 -5.70 -1.75
C PRO A 96 15.13 -5.31 -1.27
N THR A 97 15.65 -4.22 -1.84
CA THR A 97 16.98 -3.67 -1.55
C THR A 97 16.96 -2.57 -0.48
N LEU A 98 15.78 -2.02 -0.16
CA LEU A 98 15.59 -1.08 0.93
C LEU A 98 15.44 -1.85 2.25
N TYR A 99 16.51 -1.87 3.04
CA TYR A 99 16.50 -2.37 4.41
C TYR A 99 16.14 -1.23 5.37
N SER A 100 14.87 -1.16 5.75
CA SER A 100 14.33 -0.18 6.70
C SER A 100 13.34 -0.89 7.65
N PRO A 101 13.81 -1.85 8.47
CA PRO A 101 12.95 -2.62 9.34
C PRO A 101 12.26 -1.74 10.40
N PRO A 102 11.03 -2.08 10.81
CA PRO A 102 10.27 -3.24 10.33
C PRO A 102 9.58 -3.00 8.96
N TRP A 103 9.47 -1.76 8.50
CA TRP A 103 8.59 -1.35 7.38
C TRP A 103 9.01 -1.82 5.98
N ALA A 104 10.29 -2.15 5.80
CA ALA A 104 10.81 -2.73 4.57
C ALA A 104 11.96 -3.69 4.86
N SER A 105 11.81 -4.94 4.46
CA SER A 105 12.82 -5.99 4.57
C SER A 105 12.79 -6.93 3.34
N PRO A 106 13.89 -7.66 3.04
CA PRO A 106 14.01 -8.46 1.81
C PRO A 106 13.03 -9.63 1.69
N ASP A 107 12.33 -9.95 2.77
CA ASP A 107 11.30 -10.99 2.88
C ASP A 107 9.87 -10.48 2.64
N MET A 108 9.65 -9.17 2.53
CA MET A 108 8.37 -8.57 2.16
C MET A 108 8.16 -8.55 0.63
N CYS A 109 8.20 -9.74 0.02
CA CYS A 109 7.81 -9.95 -1.37
C CYS A 109 7.40 -11.41 -1.64
N TYR A 110 6.59 -11.63 -2.68
CA TYR A 110 6.18 -12.97 -3.12
C TYR A 110 6.79 -13.31 -4.48
N PRO A 111 7.54 -14.41 -4.65
CA PRO A 111 8.12 -14.77 -5.95
C PRO A 111 7.03 -15.09 -6.98
N ILE A 112 7.34 -14.86 -8.26
CA ILE A 112 6.46 -15.15 -9.40
C ILE A 112 7.12 -16.22 -10.26
N LEU A 113 6.40 -17.31 -10.55
CA LEU A 113 6.86 -18.39 -11.44
C LEU A 113 7.39 -17.80 -12.78
N PRO A 114 8.60 -18.14 -13.27
CA PRO A 114 9.41 -19.32 -12.96
C PRO A 114 10.24 -19.25 -11.67
N ASN A 115 10.31 -18.09 -11.01
CA ASN A 115 11.04 -17.97 -9.76
C ASN A 115 10.31 -18.72 -8.63
N THR A 116 11.02 -19.64 -7.97
CA THR A 116 10.56 -20.33 -6.76
C THR A 116 11.54 -20.17 -5.59
N THR A 117 12.47 -19.21 -5.69
CA THR A 117 13.49 -18.95 -4.67
C THR A 117 13.19 -17.67 -3.91
N HIS A 118 12.83 -17.82 -2.63
CA HIS A 118 12.69 -16.73 -1.68
C HIS A 118 13.20 -17.19 -0.30
N PRO A 119 13.91 -16.37 0.50
CA PRO A 119 14.60 -16.86 1.69
C PRO A 119 13.69 -17.37 2.82
N THR A 120 12.47 -16.82 2.93
CA THR A 120 11.56 -17.03 4.07
C THR A 120 10.15 -17.46 3.69
N ARG A 121 9.78 -17.41 2.41
CA ARG A 121 8.43 -17.76 1.92
C ARG A 121 8.52 -18.91 0.94
N THR A 122 7.70 -19.92 1.16
CA THR A 122 7.55 -21.09 0.27
C THR A 122 6.54 -20.86 -0.84
N GLU A 123 5.67 -19.86 -0.68
CA GLU A 123 4.60 -19.58 -1.64
C GLU A 123 5.11 -18.81 -2.86
N THR A 124 4.48 -19.04 -4.01
CA THR A 124 4.85 -18.46 -5.31
C THR A 124 3.59 -18.17 -6.10
N VAL A 125 3.47 -16.97 -6.65
CA VAL A 125 2.36 -16.59 -7.53
C VAL A 125 2.46 -17.36 -8.85
N GLN A 126 1.38 -18.03 -9.24
CA GLN A 126 1.32 -18.88 -10.43
C GLN A 126 0.41 -18.24 -11.50
N PRO A 127 0.97 -17.60 -12.54
CA PRO A 127 0.20 -17.24 -13.73
C PRO A 127 -0.08 -18.49 -14.58
N ILE A 128 -0.95 -18.40 -15.60
CA ILE A 128 -1.28 -19.55 -16.49
C ILE A 128 -0.04 -20.13 -17.19
N HIS A 129 0.97 -19.29 -17.45
CA HIS A 129 2.32 -19.69 -17.82
C HIS A 129 3.34 -18.98 -16.92
N PRO A 130 4.59 -19.49 -16.81
CA PRO A 130 5.68 -18.74 -16.19
C PRO A 130 5.85 -17.36 -16.85
N LEU A 131 6.13 -16.34 -16.03
CA LEU A 131 6.47 -15.00 -16.48
C LEU A 131 7.72 -15.05 -17.38
N PRO A 132 7.79 -14.33 -18.51
CA PRO A 132 8.94 -14.32 -19.41
C PRO A 132 10.16 -13.54 -18.85
N LEU A 133 10.14 -13.19 -17.55
CA LEU A 133 11.11 -12.33 -16.88
C LEU A 133 11.62 -13.07 -15.62
N ASP A 134 12.92 -13.35 -15.58
CA ASP A 134 13.54 -14.11 -14.51
C ASP A 134 13.63 -13.32 -13.19
N ASN A 135 13.70 -14.06 -12.06
CA ASN A 135 13.96 -13.52 -10.72
C ASN A 135 12.96 -12.40 -10.29
N CYS A 136 11.70 -12.53 -10.70
CA CYS A 136 10.65 -11.55 -10.40
C CYS A 136 9.87 -11.87 -9.11
N TYR A 137 9.38 -10.81 -8.46
CA TYR A 137 8.57 -10.85 -7.24
C TYR A 137 7.48 -9.77 -7.29
N ILE A 138 6.37 -9.97 -6.56
CA ILE A 138 5.45 -8.90 -6.16
C ILE A 138 6.00 -8.25 -4.89
N ASP A 139 6.21 -6.93 -4.89
CA ASP A 139 6.67 -6.19 -3.70
C ASP A 139 5.54 -5.98 -2.69
N THR A 140 5.78 -6.31 -1.41
CA THR A 140 4.85 -6.12 -0.30
C THR A 140 5.50 -5.40 0.89
N THR A 141 6.56 -4.62 0.66
CA THR A 141 7.04 -3.65 1.66
C THR A 141 6.01 -2.53 1.87
N ALA A 142 6.09 -1.78 2.97
CA ALA A 142 5.08 -0.77 3.35
C ALA A 142 4.78 0.30 2.28
N SER A 143 5.66 0.51 1.30
CA SER A 143 5.40 1.42 0.17
C SER A 143 4.43 0.88 -0.89
N PHE A 144 4.07 -0.42 -0.84
CA PHE A 144 3.27 -1.12 -1.85
C PHE A 144 2.08 -1.91 -1.28
N LEU A 145 2.05 -2.16 0.03
CA LEU A 145 0.86 -2.72 0.73
C LEU A 145 -0.36 -1.79 0.61
N ASP A 146 -0.09 -0.49 0.61
CA ASP A 146 -1.09 0.55 0.35
C ASP A 146 -1.51 0.49 -1.14
N SER A 147 -2.70 -0.07 -1.39
CA SER A 147 -3.26 -0.41 -2.71
C SER A 147 -3.00 0.68 -3.77
N ILE A 148 -2.04 0.43 -4.66
CA ILE A 148 -1.59 1.43 -5.64
C ILE A 148 -2.66 1.62 -6.70
N ARG A 149 -3.30 2.79 -6.67
CA ARG A 149 -4.35 3.17 -7.62
C ARG A 149 -3.79 3.91 -8.83
N CYS A 150 -4.46 3.75 -9.96
CA CYS A 150 -4.15 4.45 -11.20
C CYS A 150 -5.40 4.60 -12.08
N ARG A 151 -5.36 5.59 -12.97
CA ARG A 151 -6.40 5.86 -13.97
C ARG A 151 -5.95 5.32 -15.32
N VAL A 152 -6.33 4.07 -15.62
CA VAL A 152 -5.95 3.40 -16.86
C VAL A 152 -6.76 3.96 -18.03
N THR A 153 -6.09 4.54 -19.02
CA THR A 153 -6.72 5.06 -20.25
C THR A 153 -7.55 3.98 -20.96
N THR A 154 -8.77 4.29 -21.43
CA THR A 154 -9.70 3.31 -22.05
C THR A 154 -9.46 3.04 -23.54
N LEU A 155 -8.26 3.33 -24.02
CA LEU A 155 -7.88 3.16 -25.43
C LEU A 155 -7.90 1.68 -25.84
N PRO A 156 -8.31 1.35 -27.08
CA PRO A 156 -8.27 -0.01 -27.59
C PRO A 156 -6.83 -0.52 -27.68
N ARG A 157 -6.57 -1.71 -27.12
CA ARG A 157 -5.26 -2.36 -27.01
C ARG A 157 -5.31 -3.77 -27.58
N ASP A 158 -4.19 -4.23 -28.12
CA ASP A 158 -4.02 -5.64 -28.50
C ASP A 158 -3.93 -6.52 -27.25
N TYR A 159 -4.86 -7.45 -27.11
CA TYR A 159 -4.97 -8.32 -25.92
C TYR A 159 -4.31 -9.69 -26.13
N THR A 160 -3.84 -10.00 -27.35
CA THR A 160 -3.30 -11.34 -27.64
C THR A 160 -2.01 -11.74 -26.91
N PRO A 161 -1.13 -10.83 -26.44
CA PRO A 161 0.02 -11.22 -25.62
C PRO A 161 -0.27 -11.31 -24.12
N VAL A 162 -1.51 -11.15 -23.65
CA VAL A 162 -1.83 -11.15 -22.20
C VAL A 162 -1.41 -12.44 -21.49
N LEU A 163 -0.73 -12.27 -20.34
CA LEU A 163 -0.47 -13.31 -19.36
C LEU A 163 -1.31 -13.06 -18.10
N PRO A 164 -2.38 -13.82 -17.85
CA PRO A 164 -3.20 -13.64 -16.66
C PRO A 164 -2.85 -14.63 -15.52
N VAL A 165 -3.25 -14.26 -14.31
CA VAL A 165 -3.24 -15.06 -13.09
C VAL A 165 -4.64 -15.65 -12.86
N PRO A 166 -4.78 -16.96 -12.57
CA PRO A 166 -6.07 -17.57 -12.22
C PRO A 166 -6.75 -16.86 -11.04
N MET A 167 -8.09 -16.76 -11.07
CA MET A 167 -8.81 -15.98 -10.06
C MET A 167 -8.68 -16.53 -8.63
N SER A 168 -8.41 -17.83 -8.46
CA SER A 168 -8.04 -18.45 -7.18
C SER A 168 -6.71 -17.90 -6.64
N GLN A 169 -5.66 -17.89 -7.48
CA GLN A 169 -4.34 -17.32 -7.16
C GLN A 169 -4.45 -15.82 -6.86
N LEU A 170 -5.23 -15.06 -7.62
CA LEU A 170 -5.45 -13.63 -7.35
C LEU A 170 -6.23 -13.38 -6.04
N THR A 171 -7.21 -14.24 -5.72
CA THR A 171 -7.98 -14.14 -4.48
C THR A 171 -7.11 -14.46 -3.27
N HIS A 172 -6.26 -15.49 -3.39
CA HIS A 172 -5.29 -15.85 -2.37
C HIS A 172 -4.25 -14.74 -2.15
N LEU A 173 -3.68 -14.17 -3.22
CA LEU A 173 -2.77 -13.02 -3.13
C LEU A 173 -3.42 -11.78 -2.48
N ARG A 174 -4.73 -11.56 -2.66
CA ARG A 174 -5.47 -10.49 -1.96
C ARG A 174 -5.69 -10.77 -0.47
N ALA A 175 -5.82 -12.03 -0.07
CA ALA A 175 -5.88 -12.41 1.34
C ALA A 175 -4.53 -12.10 2.01
N LEU A 176 -3.44 -12.61 1.42
CA LEU A 176 -2.06 -12.33 1.84
C LEU A 176 -1.77 -10.82 1.99
N PHE A 177 -2.11 -10.00 0.99
CA PHE A 177 -1.98 -8.54 1.08
C PHE A 177 -2.83 -7.91 2.20
N SER A 178 -3.97 -8.51 2.56
CA SER A 178 -4.83 -8.03 3.65
C SER A 178 -4.30 -8.45 5.03
N ASP A 179 -3.63 -9.59 5.10
CA ASP A 179 -2.99 -10.11 6.31
C ASP A 179 -1.69 -9.33 6.61
N GLU A 180 -0.82 -9.10 5.62
CA GLU A 180 0.40 -8.28 5.77
C GLU A 180 0.09 -6.83 6.19
N VAL A 181 -1.03 -6.26 5.71
CA VAL A 181 -1.52 -4.94 6.18
C VAL A 181 -1.95 -5.02 7.64
N ALA A 182 -2.69 -6.06 8.03
CA ALA A 182 -3.14 -6.25 9.41
C ALA A 182 -1.98 -6.44 10.40
N ASP A 183 -0.93 -7.16 9.99
CA ASP A 183 0.25 -7.40 10.80
C ASP A 183 1.09 -6.12 10.97
N LEU A 184 1.20 -5.27 9.93
CA LEU A 184 1.81 -3.93 10.09
C LEU A 184 0.95 -2.98 10.95
N GLU A 185 -0.39 -3.04 10.87
CA GLU A 185 -1.28 -2.26 11.74
C GLU A 185 -1.11 -2.63 13.23
N ASP A 186 -1.01 -3.94 13.57
CA ASP A 186 -0.72 -4.39 14.94
C ASP A 186 0.68 -3.95 15.39
N LEU A 187 1.68 -4.08 14.50
CA LEU A 187 3.06 -3.71 14.78
C LEU A 187 3.21 -2.21 15.05
N GLU A 188 2.50 -1.35 14.30
CA GLU A 188 2.47 0.10 14.54
C GLU A 188 1.75 0.45 15.85
N GLU A 189 0.57 -0.13 16.14
CA GLU A 189 -0.13 0.13 17.42
C GLU A 189 0.72 -0.32 18.62
N ARG A 190 1.45 -1.44 18.52
CA ARG A 190 2.32 -1.94 19.59
C ARG A 190 3.60 -1.11 19.76
N LEU A 191 4.16 -0.58 18.67
CA LEU A 191 5.26 0.38 18.74
C LEU A 191 4.81 1.72 19.35
N GLU A 192 3.61 2.23 19.02
CA GLU A 192 3.03 3.41 19.70
C GLU A 192 2.77 3.18 21.19
N MET A 193 2.39 1.95 21.58
CA MET A 193 2.24 1.57 22.99
C MET A 193 3.57 1.39 23.74
N GLY A 194 4.70 1.32 23.04
CA GLY A 194 6.02 1.09 23.63
C GLY A 194 6.24 -0.37 24.07
N ASP A 195 5.67 -1.33 23.33
CA ASP A 195 5.87 -2.77 23.57
C ASP A 195 7.35 -3.14 23.44
N VAL A 196 7.96 -3.52 24.56
CA VAL A 196 9.40 -3.80 24.66
C VAL A 196 9.80 -5.03 23.84
N ASP A 197 8.93 -6.03 23.73
CA ASP A 197 9.22 -7.25 22.99
C ASP A 197 9.22 -6.99 21.47
N VAL A 198 8.39 -6.06 20.99
CA VAL A 198 8.40 -5.58 19.60
C VAL A 198 9.62 -4.69 19.33
N ILE A 199 9.95 -3.79 20.24
CA ILE A 199 11.15 -2.95 20.10
C ILE A 199 12.44 -3.81 20.08
N ALA A 200 12.45 -4.91 20.83
CA ALA A 200 13.55 -5.87 20.86
C ALA A 200 13.60 -6.82 19.65
N SER A 201 12.47 -7.05 18.96
CA SER A 201 12.42 -7.94 17.78
C SER A 201 12.79 -7.26 16.47
N ILE A 202 12.74 -5.91 16.40
CA ILE A 202 13.19 -5.16 15.21
C ILE A 202 14.69 -5.46 14.96
N PRO A 203 15.05 -6.05 13.80
CA PRO A 203 16.42 -6.48 13.54
C PRO A 203 17.33 -5.26 13.32
N LEU A 204 18.29 -5.10 14.23
CA LEU A 204 19.29 -4.02 14.21
C LEU A 204 19.99 -3.92 12.84
N PRO A 205 20.38 -2.70 12.39
CA PRO A 205 21.08 -2.53 11.12
C PRO A 205 22.39 -3.33 11.13
N THR A 206 22.57 -4.19 10.12
CA THR A 206 23.62 -5.21 10.04
C THR A 206 25.05 -4.69 10.07
N THR A 207 25.26 -3.37 9.88
CA THR A 207 26.55 -2.72 10.11
C THR A 207 26.38 -1.37 10.83
N PRO A 208 26.99 -1.16 12.02
CA PRO A 208 26.94 0.11 12.74
C PRO A 208 27.98 1.12 12.19
N LEU A 209 28.08 1.26 10.86
CA LEU A 209 29.08 2.10 10.18
C LEU A 209 29.05 3.57 10.59
N SER A 210 27.88 4.08 11.01
CA SER A 210 27.74 5.45 11.52
C SER A 210 28.16 5.63 12.98
N ALA A 211 28.13 4.57 13.80
CA ALA A 211 28.39 4.67 15.24
C ALA A 211 29.88 4.85 15.55
N PHE A 212 30.77 4.18 14.78
CA PHE A 212 32.22 4.26 14.93
C PHE A 212 32.84 5.64 14.67
N GLN A 213 32.08 6.59 14.12
CA GLN A 213 32.53 7.98 13.89
C GLN A 213 31.98 8.98 14.91
N VAL A 214 31.10 8.57 15.83
CA VAL A 214 30.75 9.38 17.00
C VAL A 214 31.87 9.24 18.01
N PRO A 215 32.62 10.29 18.36
CA PRO A 215 33.60 10.19 19.43
C PRO A 215 32.86 9.86 20.72
N LEU A 216 33.23 8.76 21.38
CA LEU A 216 32.72 8.45 22.71
C LEU A 216 32.97 9.67 23.61
N PRO A 217 31.99 10.10 24.44
CA PRO A 217 32.23 11.16 25.39
C PRO A 217 33.44 10.77 26.25
N PRO A 218 34.40 11.69 26.47
CA PRO A 218 35.65 11.34 27.14
C PRO A 218 35.33 10.72 28.49
N SER A 219 35.80 9.48 28.69
CA SER A 219 35.52 8.71 29.90
C SER A 219 35.79 9.58 31.13
N PRO A 220 34.86 9.65 32.11
CA PRO A 220 35.04 10.52 33.26
C PRO A 220 36.36 10.16 33.92
N SER A 221 37.30 11.11 33.93
CA SER A 221 38.63 10.91 34.50
C SER A 221 38.47 10.38 35.93
N PRO A 222 39.18 9.30 36.32
CA PRO A 222 39.03 8.74 37.65
C PRO A 222 39.25 9.84 38.68
N ALA A 223 38.21 10.15 39.44
CA ALA A 223 38.33 11.04 40.58
C ALA A 223 39.31 10.41 41.58
N PRO A 224 40.13 11.21 42.29
CA PRO A 224 40.98 10.68 43.34
C PRO A 224 40.12 9.88 44.33
N GLN A 225 40.41 8.58 44.47
CA GLN A 225 39.77 7.76 45.48
C GLN A 225 40.30 8.23 46.84
N GLU A 226 39.42 8.78 47.68
CA GLU A 226 39.77 9.02 49.07
C GLU A 226 39.94 7.67 49.79
N ASP A 227 41.07 7.51 50.46
CA ASP A 227 41.56 6.25 51.01
C ASP A 227 40.78 5.86 52.28
N LEU A 228 39.67 5.16 52.10
CA LEU A 228 38.80 4.68 53.17
C LEU A 228 39.03 3.20 53.50
N GLY A 229 40.10 2.96 54.26
CA GLY A 229 40.07 2.14 55.48
C GLY A 229 39.75 0.63 55.34
N PRO A 230 40.70 -0.29 55.67
CA PRO A 230 40.47 -1.72 55.59
C PRO A 230 39.40 -2.18 56.60
N SER A 231 38.22 -2.52 56.12
CA SER A 231 37.15 -3.15 56.90
C SER A 231 37.24 -4.67 56.75
N ASP A 232 37.94 -5.31 57.68
CA ASP A 232 38.11 -6.76 57.76
C ASP A 232 36.85 -7.45 58.31
N LEU A 233 36.11 -8.13 57.43
CA LEU A 233 35.14 -9.17 57.79
C LEU A 233 35.07 -10.23 56.69
N GLY A 234 35.72 -11.38 56.91
CA GLY A 234 35.57 -12.55 56.05
C GLY A 234 34.27 -13.31 56.31
N MET A 235 33.68 -13.90 55.27
CA MET A 235 32.66 -14.94 55.38
C MET A 235 32.83 -15.97 54.25
N THR A 236 33.22 -17.19 54.61
CA THR A 236 33.35 -18.34 53.69
C THR A 236 32.04 -19.12 53.59
N CYS A 237 31.58 -19.42 52.37
CA CYS A 237 30.60 -20.47 52.08
C CYS A 237 30.96 -21.18 50.76
N ASP A 238 30.70 -22.48 50.71
CA ASP A 238 31.13 -23.41 49.65
C ASP A 238 30.24 -23.42 48.39
N PRO A 239 30.76 -23.92 47.25
CA PRO A 239 29.95 -24.22 46.07
C PRO A 239 29.09 -25.47 46.28
N CYS A 240 27.87 -25.47 45.75
CA CYS A 240 27.04 -26.67 45.65
C CYS A 240 26.50 -26.84 44.22
N SER A 241 26.32 -28.09 43.81
CA SER A 241 26.03 -28.50 42.42
C SER A 241 24.52 -28.74 42.19
N SER A 242 24.19 -29.28 41.01
CA SER A 242 22.91 -29.94 40.68
C SER A 242 21.72 -28.99 40.42
N GLU A 243 20.75 -29.33 39.55
CA GLU A 243 20.69 -30.40 38.54
C GLU A 243 19.74 -30.00 37.39
N ALA A 244 19.61 -30.85 36.37
CA ALA A 244 18.66 -30.63 35.27
C ALA A 244 17.39 -31.46 35.49
N GLU A 245 16.22 -30.85 35.28
CA GLU A 245 14.95 -31.59 35.12
C GLU A 245 14.24 -31.19 33.82
N THR A 246 13.84 -32.21 33.06
CA THR A 246 13.02 -32.11 31.85
C THR A 246 11.54 -32.24 32.19
N SER A 247 10.69 -31.33 31.69
CA SER A 247 9.24 -31.39 31.89
C SER A 247 8.51 -31.83 30.62
N GLU A 248 8.21 -33.13 30.50
CA GLU A 248 7.24 -33.62 29.51
C GLU A 248 5.82 -33.54 30.09
N PHE A 249 4.93 -32.77 29.44
CA PHE A 249 3.49 -32.79 29.75
C PHE A 249 2.67 -33.39 28.61
N ALA A 250 2.60 -34.72 28.59
CA ALA A 250 1.75 -35.48 27.68
C ALA A 250 0.28 -35.50 28.18
N VAL A 251 -0.51 -34.50 27.80
CA VAL A 251 -1.94 -34.43 28.15
C VAL A 251 -2.78 -35.31 27.21
N LYS A 252 -3.31 -36.41 27.74
CA LYS A 252 -4.37 -37.21 27.09
C LYS A 252 -5.75 -36.79 27.61
N HIS A 253 -6.56 -36.19 26.75
CA HIS A 253 -8.03 -36.25 26.83
C HIS A 253 -8.54 -36.73 25.46
N ALA A 254 -9.22 -37.86 25.31
CA ALA A 254 -10.44 -38.39 25.98
C ALA A 254 -11.71 -37.99 25.23
N VAL A 255 -12.59 -38.97 25.03
CA VAL A 255 -13.75 -38.90 24.12
C VAL A 255 -15.03 -38.53 24.89
N GLY A 256 -15.82 -37.65 24.28
CA GLY A 256 -17.19 -37.24 24.62
C GLY A 256 -17.51 -36.09 23.66
N ASP A 257 -18.44 -36.16 22.70
CA ASP A 257 -19.84 -36.61 22.77
C ASP A 257 -20.68 -35.80 23.76
N GLU A 258 -21.41 -34.81 23.22
CA GLU A 258 -22.77 -34.50 23.69
C GLU A 258 -23.53 -33.72 22.59
N VAL A 259 -24.84 -33.97 22.48
CA VAL A 259 -25.67 -33.50 21.36
C VAL A 259 -26.49 -32.27 21.76
N SER A 260 -26.17 -31.10 21.19
CA SER A 260 -26.93 -29.88 21.46
C SER A 260 -28.12 -29.72 20.50
N MET A 261 -29.25 -30.33 20.85
CA MET A 261 -30.56 -29.97 20.29
C MET A 261 -31.16 -28.83 21.13
N ILE A 262 -31.33 -27.65 20.53
CA ILE A 262 -32.11 -26.56 21.12
C ILE A 262 -33.33 -26.33 20.22
N GLY A 263 -34.48 -26.85 20.65
CA GLY A 263 -35.76 -26.46 20.06
C GLY A 263 -36.07 -25.01 20.42
N SER A 264 -36.61 -24.25 19.46
CA SER A 264 -37.15 -22.92 19.71
C SER A 264 -38.67 -23.02 19.88
N GLU A 265 -39.21 -22.39 20.91
CA GLU A 265 -40.56 -22.64 21.43
C GLU A 265 -41.59 -21.64 20.87
N ASP A 266 -42.81 -22.12 20.57
CA ASP A 266 -43.90 -21.33 19.97
C ASP A 266 -44.41 -20.20 20.90
N SER A 267 -43.70 -19.07 20.89
CA SER A 267 -44.03 -17.87 21.67
C SER A 267 -45.18 -17.09 21.03
N ASN A 268 -46.39 -17.62 21.21
CA ASN A 268 -47.66 -17.05 20.75
C ASN A 268 -47.95 -15.68 21.40
N SER A 269 -47.48 -14.58 20.79
CA SER A 269 -47.66 -13.22 21.28
C SER A 269 -48.85 -12.50 20.62
N SER A 270 -49.54 -11.67 21.41
CA SER A 270 -50.86 -11.17 21.08
C SER A 270 -50.86 -9.92 20.19
N ILE A 271 -51.76 -9.95 19.20
CA ILE A 271 -52.40 -8.81 18.51
C ILE A 271 -52.22 -7.47 19.24
N VAL A 272 -51.48 -6.55 18.60
CA VAL A 272 -51.56 -5.12 18.82
C VAL A 272 -51.67 -4.47 17.45
N GLU A 273 -52.81 -3.84 17.13
CA GLU A 273 -53.04 -3.16 15.85
C GLU A 273 -52.35 -1.80 15.80
N GLY A 274 -51.00 -1.81 15.82
CA GLY A 274 -50.17 -0.66 15.48
C GLY A 274 -49.89 -0.63 13.98
N SER A 275 -50.68 0.14 13.22
CA SER A 275 -50.56 0.22 11.75
C SER A 275 -49.38 1.10 11.29
N GLU A 276 -48.16 0.79 11.73
CA GLU A 276 -46.94 1.34 11.14
C GLU A 276 -46.70 0.66 9.78
N GLY A 277 -46.85 1.42 8.69
CA GLY A 277 -46.84 0.87 7.33
C GLY A 277 -45.44 0.41 6.92
N PRO A 278 -45.23 -0.87 6.54
CA PRO A 278 -43.91 -1.42 6.18
C PRO A 278 -43.46 -1.01 4.77
N GLY A 279 -43.45 0.29 4.49
CA GLY A 279 -43.28 0.86 3.15
C GLY A 279 -42.17 1.92 3.00
N SER A 280 -41.44 2.27 4.07
CA SER A 280 -40.33 3.24 3.97
C SER A 280 -38.99 2.57 3.71
N GLU A 281 -38.57 1.63 4.57
CA GLU A 281 -37.21 1.08 4.58
C GLU A 281 -36.81 0.47 3.22
N ALA A 282 -37.72 -0.29 2.59
CA ALA A 282 -37.49 -0.87 1.27
C ALA A 282 -37.31 0.16 0.13
N ALA A 283 -37.82 1.38 0.29
CA ALA A 283 -37.61 2.48 -0.66
C ALA A 283 -36.26 3.19 -0.40
N ASP A 284 -35.87 3.33 0.86
CA ASP A 284 -34.57 3.88 1.28
C ASP A 284 -33.41 2.96 0.84
N ASP A 285 -33.55 1.65 1.00
CA ASP A 285 -32.61 0.64 0.48
C ASP A 285 -32.47 0.71 -1.06
N GLN A 286 -33.59 0.85 -1.77
CA GLN A 286 -33.58 0.98 -3.23
C GLN A 286 -32.90 2.27 -3.68
N LEU A 287 -33.10 3.38 -2.96
CA LEU A 287 -32.40 4.64 -3.21
C LEU A 287 -30.90 4.53 -2.93
N PHE A 288 -30.50 3.82 -1.86
CA PHE A 288 -29.10 3.59 -1.52
C PHE A 288 -28.38 2.79 -2.62
N GLU A 289 -28.94 1.68 -3.08
CA GLU A 289 -28.35 0.89 -4.18
C GLU A 289 -28.37 1.65 -5.52
N MET A 290 -29.37 2.49 -5.79
CA MET A 290 -29.36 3.37 -6.96
C MET A 290 -28.22 4.39 -6.91
N LEU A 291 -28.01 5.05 -5.75
CA LEU A 291 -26.91 5.99 -5.55
C LEU A 291 -25.54 5.28 -5.60
N ARG A 292 -25.45 4.04 -5.09
CA ARG A 292 -24.25 3.20 -5.22
C ARG A 292 -23.96 2.86 -6.67
N PHE A 293 -24.98 2.52 -7.46
CA PHE A 293 -24.86 2.26 -8.89
C PHE A 293 -24.45 3.51 -9.68
N GLU A 294 -25.03 4.69 -9.38
CA GLU A 294 -24.62 5.97 -9.95
C GLU A 294 -23.15 6.27 -9.63
N ASN A 295 -22.71 6.08 -8.38
CA ASN A 295 -21.31 6.25 -8.00
C ASN A 295 -20.39 5.29 -8.77
N MET A 296 -20.79 4.04 -9.01
CA MET A 296 -20.00 3.11 -9.85
C MET A 296 -20.00 3.51 -11.34
N LEU A 297 -21.10 4.05 -11.87
CA LEU A 297 -21.17 4.60 -13.22
C LEU A 297 -20.33 5.87 -13.38
N ASN A 298 -20.18 6.68 -12.32
CA ASN A 298 -19.45 7.95 -12.34
C ASN A 298 -18.00 7.85 -11.81
N ASP A 299 -17.56 6.73 -11.22
CA ASP A 299 -16.17 6.56 -10.77
C ASP A 299 -15.18 6.66 -11.95
N MET A 300 -14.27 7.63 -11.84
CA MET A 300 -13.21 7.94 -12.78
C MET A 300 -11.80 7.79 -12.16
N GLY A 301 -11.73 7.38 -10.89
CA GLY A 301 -10.54 7.44 -10.05
C GLY A 301 -10.24 8.84 -9.50
N ASP A 302 -9.36 8.90 -8.49
CA ASP A 302 -8.89 10.15 -7.91
C ASP A 302 -8.08 10.97 -8.94
N LEU A 303 -8.27 12.30 -8.94
CA LEU A 303 -7.46 13.21 -9.76
C LEU A 303 -5.99 13.24 -9.31
N HIS A 304 -5.70 12.95 -8.04
CA HIS A 304 -4.35 12.76 -7.50
C HIS A 304 -3.72 11.41 -7.87
N ASP A 305 -4.46 10.47 -8.48
CA ASP A 305 -3.90 9.20 -8.95
C ASP A 305 -3.38 9.30 -10.39
N PRO A 306 -2.23 8.67 -10.71
CA PRO A 306 -1.57 8.81 -12.00
C PRO A 306 -2.43 8.21 -13.13
N VAL A 307 -2.55 8.96 -14.24
CA VAL A 307 -3.03 8.41 -15.50
C VAL A 307 -1.93 7.53 -16.11
N VAL A 308 -2.31 6.33 -16.53
CA VAL A 308 -1.39 5.35 -17.12
C VAL A 308 -1.87 4.87 -18.49
N HIS A 309 -0.90 4.63 -19.36
CA HIS A 309 -1.05 3.77 -20.52
C HIS A 309 -0.59 2.36 -20.16
N VAL A 310 -1.30 1.36 -20.68
CA VAL A 310 -1.02 -0.07 -20.48
C VAL A 310 -0.73 -0.73 -21.83
N SER A 311 0.16 -1.71 -21.82
CA SER A 311 0.34 -2.74 -22.85
C SER A 311 0.31 -4.12 -22.17
N TYR A 312 -0.10 -5.15 -22.91
CA TYR A 312 -0.04 -6.55 -22.46
C TYR A 312 1.19 -7.28 -23.00
N ASP A 313 1.97 -6.63 -23.87
CA ASP A 313 3.21 -7.18 -24.40
C ASP A 313 4.35 -6.99 -23.39
N LEU A 314 4.67 -8.08 -22.68
CA LEU A 314 5.75 -8.12 -21.70
C LEU A 314 7.14 -8.00 -22.34
N ASP A 315 7.30 -8.33 -23.63
CA ASP A 315 8.59 -8.22 -24.34
C ASP A 315 9.00 -6.75 -24.58
N MET A 316 8.11 -5.79 -24.29
CA MET A 316 8.42 -4.35 -24.29
C MET A 316 9.41 -3.92 -23.17
N VAL A 317 9.76 -4.85 -22.28
CA VAL A 317 10.60 -4.65 -21.09
C VAL A 317 11.61 -5.80 -21.01
N SER A 318 12.91 -5.50 -21.03
CA SER A 318 13.98 -6.51 -20.93
C SER A 318 14.49 -6.75 -19.50
N GLU A 319 14.21 -5.82 -18.59
CA GLU A 319 14.61 -5.80 -17.18
C GLU A 319 13.55 -4.98 -16.43
N VAL A 320 13.09 -5.44 -15.26
CA VAL A 320 12.00 -4.74 -14.54
C VAL A 320 12.57 -3.58 -13.73
N GLU A 321 12.15 -2.35 -14.05
CA GLU A 321 12.55 -1.16 -13.29
C GLU A 321 12.12 -1.23 -11.82
N ASP A 322 12.99 -0.74 -10.92
CA ASP A 322 12.73 -0.59 -9.48
C ASP A 322 11.36 0.10 -9.23
N PRO A 323 10.38 -0.56 -8.57
CA PRO A 323 9.05 -0.01 -8.39
C PRO A 323 9.05 1.22 -7.46
N MET A 324 10.10 1.44 -6.65
CA MET A 324 10.26 2.70 -5.91
C MET A 324 10.43 3.92 -6.85
N LEU A 325 10.80 3.72 -8.11
CA LEU A 325 10.80 4.78 -9.13
C LEU A 325 9.38 5.17 -9.55
N PHE A 326 8.42 4.24 -9.56
CA PHE A 326 7.00 4.57 -9.74
C PHE A 326 6.49 5.40 -8.57
N ILE A 327 6.79 5.00 -7.32
CA ILE A 327 6.43 5.75 -6.11
C ILE A 327 6.97 7.18 -6.18
N LYS A 328 8.26 7.35 -6.51
CA LYS A 328 8.90 8.68 -6.67
C LYS A 328 8.19 9.53 -7.73
N VAL A 329 7.79 8.97 -8.88
CA VAL A 329 7.05 9.69 -9.93
C VAL A 329 5.63 10.04 -9.48
N ARG A 330 4.90 9.12 -8.84
CA ARG A 330 3.57 9.35 -8.26
C ARG A 330 3.60 10.50 -7.25
N ASP A 331 4.57 10.49 -6.35
CA ASP A 331 4.67 11.47 -5.28
C ASP A 331 5.15 12.85 -5.78
N GLN A 332 5.98 12.88 -6.82
CA GLN A 332 6.30 14.12 -7.56
C GLN A 332 5.08 14.69 -8.28
N LEU A 333 4.29 13.83 -8.92
CA LEU A 333 3.07 14.19 -9.64
C LEU A 333 2.01 14.76 -8.69
N ARG A 334 1.80 14.13 -7.51
CA ARG A 334 0.90 14.62 -6.47
C ARG A 334 1.28 16.02 -5.97
N ARG A 335 2.58 16.30 -5.75
CA ARG A 335 3.06 17.65 -5.39
C ARG A 335 2.75 18.70 -6.47
N ILE A 336 2.92 18.35 -7.76
CA ILE A 336 2.58 19.25 -8.87
C ILE A 336 1.07 19.55 -8.91
N ILE A 337 0.23 18.58 -8.54
CA ILE A 337 -1.22 18.77 -8.40
C ILE A 337 -1.51 19.67 -7.20
N ASP A 338 -0.99 19.36 -6.01
CA ASP A 338 -1.16 20.16 -4.79
C ASP A 338 -0.76 21.65 -4.99
N GLU A 339 0.41 21.89 -5.59
CA GLU A 339 0.93 23.23 -5.92
C GLU A 339 0.08 23.96 -6.97
N ALA A 340 -0.60 23.24 -7.86
CA ALA A 340 -1.52 23.81 -8.84
C ALA A 340 -2.89 24.13 -8.22
N GLU A 341 -3.43 23.23 -7.39
CA GLU A 341 -4.71 23.44 -6.70
C GLU A 341 -4.67 24.64 -5.75
N ILE A 342 -3.57 24.81 -5.01
CA ILE A 342 -3.34 25.98 -4.14
C ILE A 342 -3.29 27.26 -4.99
N ARG A 343 -2.56 27.23 -6.10
CA ARG A 343 -2.37 28.38 -7.00
C ARG A 343 -3.59 28.74 -7.83
N LEU A 344 -4.51 27.79 -8.04
CA LEU A 344 -5.83 27.98 -8.66
C LEU A 344 -6.92 28.32 -7.62
N GLY A 345 -6.62 28.30 -6.31
CA GLY A 345 -7.59 28.54 -5.25
C GLY A 345 -8.61 27.40 -5.05
N ILE A 346 -8.38 26.23 -5.66
CA ILE A 346 -9.20 25.02 -5.49
C ILE A 346 -9.03 24.48 -4.07
N ARG A 347 -7.79 24.54 -3.56
CA ARG A 347 -7.39 24.10 -2.22
C ARG A 347 -6.84 25.27 -1.44
N ALA A 348 -7.32 25.48 -0.22
CA ALA A 348 -6.73 26.47 0.67
C ALA A 348 -5.27 26.08 0.97
N GLU A 349 -4.35 27.04 0.93
CA GLU A 349 -2.98 26.84 1.43
C GLU A 349 -3.08 26.40 2.90
N SER A 350 -2.67 25.16 3.18
CA SER A 350 -2.76 24.60 4.52
C SER A 350 -1.83 25.40 5.44
N ALA A 351 -2.42 26.28 6.26
CA ALA A 351 -1.70 27.23 7.12
C ALA A 351 -0.51 26.52 7.79
N PRO A 352 0.72 27.02 7.61
CA PRO A 352 1.93 26.20 7.71
C PRO A 352 2.05 25.55 9.09
N SER A 353 1.66 24.28 9.16
CA SER A 353 1.60 23.49 10.39
C SER A 353 2.95 23.59 11.08
N ALA A 354 2.95 24.19 12.27
CA ALA A 354 4.06 24.99 12.79
C ALA A 354 5.37 24.19 12.83
N ARG A 355 6.14 24.25 11.73
CA ARG A 355 7.39 23.51 11.58
C ARG A 355 8.33 24.00 12.68
N SER A 356 8.71 23.07 13.54
CA SER A 356 9.71 23.27 14.59
C SER A 356 10.85 24.10 14.02
N PRO A 357 11.17 25.29 14.58
CA PRO A 357 12.10 26.21 13.95
C PRO A 357 13.45 25.52 13.78
N SER A 358 13.79 25.21 12.52
CA SER A 358 15.00 24.47 12.16
C SER A 358 16.20 25.12 12.83
N PRO A 359 17.03 24.36 13.58
CA PRO A 359 18.06 24.94 14.44
C PRO A 359 18.96 25.85 13.60
N LYS A 360 19.04 27.13 14.00
CA LYS A 360 19.86 28.12 13.30
C LYS A 360 21.30 27.58 13.22
N PRO A 361 21.93 27.51 12.03
CA PRO A 361 23.31 27.10 11.94
C PRO A 361 24.18 28.05 12.78
N SER A 362 24.94 27.48 13.70
CA SER A 362 25.83 28.24 14.58
C SER A 362 26.80 29.09 13.76
N PRO A 363 27.03 30.36 14.11
CA PRO A 363 27.94 31.22 13.36
C PRO A 363 29.37 30.70 13.48
N VAL A 364 29.90 30.16 12.38
CA VAL A 364 31.32 29.79 12.25
C VAL A 364 32.15 31.08 12.33
N PRO A 365 33.20 31.15 13.17
CA PRO A 365 34.00 32.36 13.32
C PRO A 365 34.84 32.62 12.05
N SER A 366 34.35 33.51 11.19
CA SER A 366 35.05 33.94 9.98
C SER A 366 36.26 34.84 10.31
N THR A 367 37.42 34.47 9.78
CA THR A 367 38.66 35.23 9.97
C THR A 367 38.58 36.60 9.32
N LYS A 368 39.13 37.63 9.98
CA LYS A 368 39.11 39.02 9.49
C LYS A 368 40.00 39.22 8.26
N LEU A 369 39.51 40.01 7.31
CA LEU A 369 40.35 40.91 6.52
C LEU A 369 39.56 42.21 6.23
N ASP A 370 40.27 43.25 5.78
CA ASP A 370 39.94 44.64 6.10
C ASP A 370 39.10 45.41 5.07
N ARG A 371 38.14 46.19 5.60
CA ARG A 371 37.96 47.63 5.36
C ARG A 371 37.66 48.15 3.94
N SER A 372 36.42 48.59 3.75
CA SER A 372 36.14 50.02 3.49
C SER A 372 34.72 50.39 3.93
N ALA A 373 34.41 51.69 4.01
CA ALA A 373 33.19 52.21 4.64
C ALA A 373 32.23 52.86 3.64
N ASN A 374 30.93 52.85 3.99
CA ASN A 374 30.09 54.05 4.00
C ASN A 374 28.86 53.84 4.93
N ASP A 375 28.10 54.90 5.14
CA ASP A 375 27.35 55.19 6.37
C ASP A 375 25.81 55.33 6.16
N VAL A 376 25.09 55.69 7.22
CA VAL A 376 23.73 56.31 7.30
C VAL A 376 22.53 55.38 7.64
N GLN A 377 22.18 55.44 8.95
CA GLN A 377 20.82 55.39 9.58
C GLN A 377 19.96 54.10 9.41
N ALA A 378 19.31 53.50 10.43
CA ALA A 378 18.49 53.98 11.57
C ALA A 378 17.06 54.42 11.16
N THR A 379 15.97 54.13 11.91
CA THR A 379 15.76 53.41 13.19
C THR A 379 14.95 52.09 12.95
N ASP A 380 14.12 51.44 13.79
CA ASP A 380 13.59 51.66 15.15
C ASP A 380 13.14 50.34 15.86
N THR A 381 12.43 50.45 17.00
CA THR A 381 12.11 49.37 17.96
C THR A 381 10.62 49.08 18.11
N VAL A 382 10.19 47.81 17.99
CA VAL A 382 8.92 47.33 18.57
C VAL A 382 9.13 45.97 19.26
N ARG A 383 8.68 45.87 20.53
CA ARG A 383 8.92 44.72 21.43
C ARG A 383 7.60 44.18 21.97
N ASN A 384 6.92 43.34 21.21
CA ASN A 384 5.70 42.69 21.68
C ASN A 384 6.01 41.41 22.48
N LYS A 385 5.61 41.42 23.77
CA LYS A 385 5.42 40.20 24.57
C LYS A 385 3.95 39.81 24.51
N SER A 386 3.65 38.56 24.19
CA SER A 386 2.36 37.92 24.43
C SER A 386 2.57 36.63 25.23
N ASN A 387 1.65 36.32 26.12
CA ASN A 387 1.86 35.30 27.16
C ASN A 387 1.60 33.88 26.63
N GLU A 388 2.39 32.92 27.11
CA GLU A 388 2.05 31.51 27.02
C GLU A 388 0.72 31.21 27.73
N ARG A 389 -0.10 30.36 27.09
CA ARG A 389 -1.12 29.56 27.76
C ARG A 389 -1.00 28.14 27.24
N VAL A 390 -0.48 27.23 28.06
CA VAL A 390 -0.38 25.80 27.74
C VAL A 390 -1.76 25.15 27.89
N PRO A 391 -2.39 24.62 26.82
CA PRO A 391 -3.61 23.84 26.94
C PRO A 391 -3.29 22.41 27.39
N ARG A 392 -3.88 21.96 28.50
CA ARG A 392 -3.81 20.54 28.92
C ARG A 392 -4.42 19.64 27.83
N ARG A 393 -3.66 18.68 27.31
CA ARG A 393 -4.14 17.66 26.36
C ARG A 393 -4.34 16.31 27.05
N VAL A 394 -5.59 15.84 27.12
CA VAL A 394 -6.02 14.49 27.56
C VAL A 394 -7.41 14.24 26.93
N PRO A 395 -7.82 13.02 26.50
CA PRO A 395 -7.07 11.87 25.96
C PRO A 395 -7.59 11.46 24.55
N LEU A 396 -7.89 12.43 23.67
CA LEU A 396 -8.73 12.23 22.46
C LEU A 396 -8.29 11.08 21.52
N ALA A 397 -6.99 10.82 21.38
CA ALA A 397 -6.46 9.74 20.54
C ALA A 397 -7.01 8.34 20.92
N LYS A 398 -7.14 8.03 22.22
CA LYS A 398 -7.62 6.71 22.69
C LYS A 398 -9.11 6.47 22.41
N ALA A 399 -9.88 7.51 22.09
CA ALA A 399 -11.25 7.37 21.62
C ALA A 399 -11.31 7.07 20.11
N LEU A 400 -10.45 7.73 19.32
CA LEU A 400 -10.37 7.53 17.86
C LEU A 400 -9.90 6.12 17.50
N ALA A 401 -8.83 5.62 18.14
CA ALA A 401 -8.33 4.25 17.93
C ALA A 401 -9.42 3.17 18.13
N ARG A 402 -10.25 3.31 19.17
CA ARG A 402 -11.39 2.39 19.42
C ARG A 402 -12.47 2.45 18.33
N CYS A 403 -12.71 3.64 17.76
CA CYS A 403 -13.63 3.81 16.65
C CYS A 403 -13.08 3.19 15.35
N TRP A 404 -11.77 3.28 15.13
CA TRP A 404 -11.08 2.66 13.99
C TRP A 404 -11.13 1.13 14.04
N ARG A 405 -10.91 0.48 15.20
CA ARG A 405 -11.04 -0.98 15.32
C ARG A 405 -12.44 -1.50 14.96
N ALA A 406 -13.50 -0.76 15.29
CA ALA A 406 -14.86 -1.09 14.88
C ALA A 406 -15.07 -0.95 13.35
N SER A 407 -14.53 0.12 12.76
CA SER A 407 -14.52 0.33 11.30
C SER A 407 -13.78 -0.80 10.55
N LEU A 408 -12.62 -1.22 11.05
CA LEU A 408 -11.81 -2.31 10.48
C LEU A 408 -12.53 -3.66 10.49
N SER A 409 -13.20 -4.00 11.60
CA SER A 409 -14.04 -5.21 11.68
C SER A 409 -15.16 -5.18 10.63
N LEU A 410 -15.86 -4.05 10.51
CA LEU A 410 -16.91 -3.85 9.51
C LEU A 410 -16.36 -3.93 8.07
N TRP A 411 -15.17 -3.37 7.80
CA TRP A 411 -14.49 -3.46 6.50
C TRP A 411 -14.11 -4.89 6.12
N ARG A 412 -13.60 -5.69 7.08
CA ARG A 412 -13.29 -7.11 6.85
C ARG A 412 -14.57 -7.90 6.53
N HIS A 413 -15.68 -7.62 7.23
CA HIS A 413 -16.99 -8.21 6.93
C HIS A 413 -17.52 -7.81 5.54
N LEU A 414 -17.50 -6.52 5.20
CA LEU A 414 -18.01 -6.00 3.93
C LEU A 414 -17.19 -6.44 2.72
N ARG A 415 -15.87 -6.67 2.85
CA ARG A 415 -15.06 -7.29 1.79
C ARG A 415 -15.51 -8.71 1.47
N GLY A 416 -15.85 -9.51 2.48
CA GLY A 416 -16.30 -10.91 2.30
C GLY A 416 -17.60 -11.04 1.50
N LEU A 417 -18.48 -10.03 1.57
CA LEU A 417 -19.74 -9.98 0.83
C LEU A 417 -19.61 -9.43 -0.61
N ALA A 418 -18.46 -8.87 -0.98
CA ALA A 418 -18.27 -8.23 -2.29
C ALA A 418 -17.82 -9.20 -3.40
N THR A 419 -17.46 -10.45 -3.07
CA THR A 419 -16.91 -11.43 -4.01
C THR A 419 -17.94 -12.47 -4.45
N PHE A 420 -19.02 -12.03 -5.11
CA PHE A 420 -19.92 -12.95 -5.80
C PHE A 420 -19.25 -13.54 -7.05
N PRO A 421 -19.19 -14.88 -7.21
CA PRO A 421 -18.67 -15.50 -8.42
C PRO A 421 -19.69 -15.40 -9.56
N CYS A 422 -19.39 -14.60 -10.58
CA CYS A 422 -20.23 -14.46 -11.79
C CYS A 422 -20.17 -15.71 -12.69
N HIS A 423 -20.62 -16.86 -12.20
CA HIS A 423 -20.79 -18.08 -12.98
C HIS A 423 -22.02 -17.97 -13.90
N SER A 424 -21.85 -17.27 -15.03
CA SER A 424 -22.79 -17.35 -16.15
C SER A 424 -22.56 -18.66 -16.91
N THR A 425 -23.01 -19.78 -16.33
CA THR A 425 -23.06 -21.07 -17.01
C THR A 425 -24.24 -21.09 -17.99
N SER A 426 -23.94 -20.97 -19.28
CA SER A 426 -24.93 -21.05 -20.35
C SER A 426 -25.55 -22.45 -20.42
N ALA A 427 -26.72 -22.64 -19.81
CA ALA A 427 -27.52 -23.84 -19.95
C ALA A 427 -28.34 -23.80 -21.24
N THR A 428 -28.27 -24.87 -22.02
CA THR A 428 -29.00 -25.07 -23.28
C THR A 428 -30.45 -25.49 -23.04
N SER A 429 -31.35 -25.10 -23.95
CA SER A 429 -32.60 -25.83 -24.20
C SER A 429 -32.90 -25.88 -25.69
N ASP A 430 -32.82 -27.07 -26.30
CA ASP A 430 -33.41 -27.34 -27.61
C ASP A 430 -34.94 -27.23 -27.55
N ALA A 431 -35.56 -26.50 -28.50
CA ALA A 431 -37.01 -26.54 -28.73
C ALA A 431 -37.48 -25.89 -30.07
N MET A 432 -37.00 -26.38 -31.23
CA MET A 432 -37.77 -26.58 -32.48
C MET A 432 -36.88 -26.93 -33.69
#